data_AF-A0A1I0NJ69-F1
#
_entry.id   AF-A0A1I0NJ69-F1
#
_cell.length_a   1.000
_cell.length_b   1.000
_cell.length_c   1.000
_cell.angle_alpha   90.00
_cell.angle_beta   90.00
_cell.angle_gamma   90.00
#
_symmetry.space_group_name_H-M   'P 1'
#
loop_
_entity.id
_entity.type
_entity.pdbx_description
1 polymer ?
#
loop_
_entity_poly.entity_id
_entity_poly.type
_entity_poly.pdbx_seq_one_letter_code
_entity_poly.pdbx_strand_id
1 'polypeptide(L)'
;MGDWDNFLGNLFSSSDTSGNTHDENEDQSPLAEDDPHHKYSTGTALEVDQSPDKPDELPDQSQYDVVSITALDDGQIYQVDTVNGREVLFVDPENAGDARQPDAKASIRDGKEKTGGLSPSKTHPLIAAYHGTGKEYMDSLEEFYEHKVPARFVEMIKDAALLRYAEAYDNLSLLDVRERKEEMTKYGDEALHVASFCSSGFFDYDGIFQKKYRERVLNGSDTKDNYRDAFIRIIRTAPFVEFVKSDHQEAYYIDGDLEPYKQVYDDALRKARHIDEYAWNFEYIQIRGTGHDTHPTVRNTCQYFNTHHDSLDCLLEMEERDLVFRFDPDTL
;
A
#
# COMPACT_ATOMS: atom_id res chain seq x y z
N MET A 1 -27.77 5.81 -27.90
CA MET A 1 -29.03 5.28 -27.33
C MET A 1 -29.14 3.82 -27.73
N GLY A 2 -28.85 2.94 -26.77
CA GLY A 2 -28.69 1.50 -26.95
C GLY A 2 -28.54 0.85 -25.57
N ASP A 3 -29.69 0.77 -24.90
CA ASP A 3 -30.20 -0.33 -24.07
C ASP A 3 -29.24 -1.15 -23.18
N TRP A 4 -29.10 -0.73 -21.91
CA TRP A 4 -28.49 -1.51 -20.82
C TRP A 4 -29.54 -2.21 -19.93
N ASP A 5 -30.83 -2.05 -20.22
CA ASP A 5 -31.93 -2.48 -19.33
C ASP A 5 -32.25 -3.99 -19.41
N ASN A 6 -31.61 -4.74 -20.31
CA ASN A 6 -31.87 -6.19 -20.48
C ASN A 6 -30.90 -7.12 -19.72
N PHE A 7 -29.91 -6.60 -18.99
CA PHE A 7 -28.96 -7.45 -18.26
C PHE A 7 -29.36 -7.73 -16.80
N LEU A 8 -30.20 -6.90 -16.18
CA LEU A 8 -30.60 -7.04 -14.77
C LEU A 8 -31.88 -7.89 -14.55
N GLY A 9 -32.61 -8.22 -15.62
CA GLY A 9 -33.89 -8.96 -15.54
C GLY A 9 -33.76 -10.48 -15.38
N ASN A 10 -32.57 -11.07 -15.58
CA ASN A 10 -32.38 -12.53 -15.60
C ASN A 10 -31.66 -13.12 -14.38
N LEU A 11 -31.35 -12.31 -13.36
CA LEU A 11 -30.63 -12.77 -12.16
C LEU A 11 -31.51 -13.04 -10.94
N PHE A 12 -32.81 -12.72 -11.02
CA PHE A 12 -33.76 -12.93 -9.93
C PHE A 12 -35.06 -13.55 -10.45
N SER A 13 -35.01 -14.83 -10.85
CA SER A 13 -36.21 -15.60 -11.13
C SER A 13 -35.96 -17.09 -10.89
N SER A 14 -36.15 -17.54 -9.65
CA SER A 14 -37.04 -18.68 -9.32
C SER A 14 -36.90 -19.06 -7.85
N SER A 15 -38.07 -19.10 -7.22
CA SER A 15 -38.41 -19.53 -5.86
C SER A 15 -38.22 -21.03 -5.58
N ASP A 16 -38.03 -21.31 -4.29
CA ASP A 16 -38.18 -22.55 -3.50
C ASP A 16 -38.96 -23.73 -4.09
N THR A 17 -38.51 -24.96 -3.77
CA THR A 17 -39.33 -26.00 -3.11
C THR A 17 -38.53 -27.23 -2.64
N SER A 18 -38.55 -27.46 -1.32
CA SER A 18 -38.66 -28.72 -0.55
C SER A 18 -38.14 -30.08 -1.07
N GLY A 19 -37.46 -30.84 -0.18
CA GLY A 19 -37.84 -32.24 0.11
C GLY A 19 -36.73 -33.32 0.21
N ASN A 20 -36.27 -33.60 1.44
CA ASN A 20 -36.14 -34.93 2.10
C ASN A 20 -35.58 -36.18 1.33
N THR A 21 -34.50 -36.81 1.82
CA THR A 21 -34.44 -38.15 2.50
C THR A 21 -33.03 -38.81 2.49
N HIS A 22 -32.89 -39.69 3.49
CA HIS A 22 -31.84 -40.56 4.05
C HIS A 22 -30.93 -41.47 3.16
N ASP A 23 -29.99 -42.11 3.87
CA ASP A 23 -29.21 -43.35 3.63
C ASP A 23 -27.94 -43.28 2.74
N GLU A 24 -26.86 -44.04 2.94
CA GLU A 24 -26.19 -44.77 4.05
C GLU A 24 -24.91 -45.40 3.40
N ASN A 25 -23.85 -45.67 4.17
CA ASN A 25 -22.77 -46.67 3.92
C ASN A 25 -21.78 -46.42 2.75
N GLU A 26 -20.54 -46.92 2.70
CA GLU A 26 -19.57 -47.57 3.59
C GLU A 26 -18.26 -47.68 2.76
N ASP A 27 -17.13 -47.71 3.46
CA ASP A 27 -15.93 -48.54 3.20
C ASP A 27 -14.82 -48.24 2.15
N GLN A 28 -13.60 -48.48 2.68
CA GLN A 28 -12.39 -49.11 2.11
C GLN A 28 -11.39 -48.31 1.25
N SER A 29 -10.25 -48.00 1.88
CA SER A 29 -8.88 -48.16 1.31
C SER A 29 -8.55 -49.67 1.16
N PRO A 30 -7.43 -50.17 0.55
CA PRO A 30 -6.11 -49.53 0.41
C PRO A 30 -5.15 -50.04 -0.73
N LEU A 31 -3.87 -49.61 -0.66
CA LEU A 31 -2.61 -50.24 -1.13
C LEU A 31 -2.28 -50.36 -2.65
N ALA A 32 -1.10 -49.85 -3.07
CA ALA A 32 0.10 -50.66 -3.32
C ALA A 32 1.26 -49.86 -3.97
N GLU A 33 2.47 -50.22 -3.57
CA GLU A 33 3.81 -49.79 -4.03
C GLU A 33 4.18 -50.41 -5.40
N ASP A 34 5.11 -49.80 -6.15
CA ASP A 34 6.30 -50.47 -6.72
C ASP A 34 7.12 -49.54 -7.68
N ASP A 35 8.38 -49.32 -7.29
CA ASP A 35 9.57 -48.90 -8.09
C ASP A 35 10.06 -50.12 -8.94
N PRO A 36 11.22 -50.21 -9.66
CA PRO A 36 12.22 -49.27 -10.20
C PRO A 36 12.62 -49.55 -11.68
N HIS A 37 13.59 -48.80 -12.24
CA HIS A 37 14.74 -49.27 -13.06
C HIS A 37 15.39 -48.07 -13.82
N HIS A 38 16.64 -47.66 -13.52
CA HIS A 38 17.90 -48.08 -14.18
C HIS A 38 17.97 -47.79 -15.71
N LYS A 39 19.01 -47.24 -16.36
CA LYS A 39 20.45 -47.01 -16.09
C LYS A 39 21.04 -46.27 -17.34
N TYR A 40 22.26 -45.74 -17.14
CA TYR A 40 23.40 -45.58 -18.09
C TYR A 40 23.81 -44.17 -18.59
N SER A 41 24.97 -43.81 -18.03
CA SER A 41 26.02 -42.90 -18.46
C SER A 41 26.68 -43.29 -19.80
N THR A 42 27.14 -42.29 -20.55
CA THR A 42 28.30 -42.40 -21.47
C THR A 42 29.13 -41.10 -21.46
N GLY A 43 30.41 -41.22 -21.07
CA GLY A 43 31.58 -40.74 -21.82
C GLY A 43 31.91 -39.24 -21.91
N THR A 44 32.89 -38.85 -21.09
CA THR A 44 34.01 -37.88 -21.24
C THR A 44 34.49 -37.58 -22.69
N ALA A 45 35.18 -36.49 -23.04
CA ALA A 45 35.78 -35.33 -22.37
C ALA A 45 36.14 -34.27 -23.44
N LEU A 46 36.30 -32.99 -23.06
CA LEU A 46 37.31 -32.08 -23.61
C LEU A 46 37.49 -30.90 -22.65
N GLU A 47 38.67 -30.82 -22.04
CA GLU A 47 39.18 -29.63 -21.36
C GLU A 47 39.48 -28.53 -22.40
N VAL A 48 39.27 -27.27 -22.02
CA VAL A 48 40.29 -26.20 -21.95
C VAL A 48 39.58 -24.84 -21.84
N ASP A 49 39.65 -24.31 -20.62
CA ASP A 49 40.09 -22.96 -20.26
C ASP A 49 39.09 -21.77 -20.23
N GLN A 50 39.30 -20.99 -19.16
CA GLN A 50 38.84 -19.64 -18.83
C GLN A 50 37.46 -19.51 -18.19
N SER A 51 37.50 -19.55 -16.85
CA SER A 51 36.50 -19.06 -15.92
C SER A 51 35.80 -17.78 -16.42
N PRO A 52 34.48 -17.77 -16.60
CA PRO A 52 33.72 -16.65 -16.08
C PRO A 52 33.73 -16.78 -14.56
N ASP A 53 34.09 -15.71 -13.86
CA ASP A 53 33.98 -15.62 -12.41
C ASP A 53 32.69 -16.29 -11.96
N LYS A 54 32.86 -17.37 -11.19
CA LYS A 54 31.74 -18.05 -10.54
C LYS A 54 31.08 -16.96 -9.70
N PRO A 55 29.77 -16.68 -9.87
CA PRO A 55 29.11 -15.70 -9.04
C PRO A 55 29.39 -16.07 -7.59
N ASP A 56 29.83 -15.09 -6.78
CA ASP A 56 29.95 -15.25 -5.34
C ASP A 56 28.72 -16.06 -4.86
N GLU A 57 29.00 -17.21 -4.25
CA GLU A 57 27.95 -18.06 -3.70
C GLU A 57 27.34 -17.26 -2.54
N LEU A 58 26.00 -17.20 -2.48
CA LEU A 58 25.29 -16.56 -1.37
C LEU A 58 25.92 -17.03 -0.05
N PRO A 59 26.22 -16.13 0.91
CA PRO A 59 26.75 -16.53 2.20
C PRO A 59 25.81 -17.57 2.82
N ASP A 60 26.40 -18.59 3.45
CA ASP A 60 25.67 -19.71 4.01
C ASP A 60 24.52 -19.20 4.88
N GLN A 61 23.31 -19.64 4.56
CA GLN A 61 22.03 -19.00 4.89
C GLN A 61 21.68 -19.09 6.39
N SER A 62 22.61 -19.50 7.26
CA SER A 62 22.37 -19.87 8.66
C SER A 62 23.10 -19.01 9.70
N GLN A 63 23.74 -17.90 9.31
CA GLN A 63 24.71 -17.17 10.16
C GLN A 63 24.40 -15.67 10.37
N TYR A 64 23.15 -15.24 10.47
CA TYR A 64 22.89 -13.81 10.73
C TYR A 64 21.65 -13.57 11.60
N ASP A 65 21.81 -12.65 12.57
CA ASP A 65 20.80 -12.24 13.56
C ASP A 65 19.96 -11.05 13.08
N VAL A 66 20.49 -10.26 12.15
CA VAL A 66 19.88 -9.02 11.64
C VAL A 66 20.18 -8.91 10.15
N VAL A 67 19.24 -8.37 9.38
CA VAL A 67 19.50 -7.95 8.00
C VAL A 67 19.41 -6.43 7.93
N SER A 68 20.47 -5.84 7.39
CA SER A 68 20.63 -4.43 7.12
C SER A 68 20.93 -4.27 5.64
N ILE A 69 20.68 -3.08 5.11
CA ILE A 69 20.89 -2.82 3.70
C ILE A 69 21.64 -1.49 3.63
N THR A 70 22.73 -1.44 2.88
CA THR A 70 23.70 -0.34 2.85
C THR A 70 24.40 -0.31 1.51
N ALA A 71 24.97 0.84 1.15
CA ALA A 71 25.92 0.91 0.05
C ALA A 71 27.16 0.07 0.38
N LEU A 72 27.52 -0.83 -0.52
CA LEU A 72 28.72 -1.67 -0.47
C LEU A 72 29.70 -1.25 -1.57
N ASP A 73 30.93 -1.75 -1.50
CA ASP A 73 31.94 -1.47 -2.53
C ASP A 73 31.49 -1.99 -3.91
N ASP A 74 31.80 -1.27 -5.00
CA ASP A 74 31.39 -1.61 -6.37
C ASP A 74 31.54 -3.11 -6.70
N GLY A 75 30.44 -3.75 -7.10
CA GLY A 75 30.36 -5.18 -7.41
C GLY A 75 30.01 -6.11 -6.23
N GLN A 76 29.96 -5.60 -4.99
CA GLN A 76 29.49 -6.36 -3.83
C GLN A 76 27.99 -6.15 -3.60
N ILE A 77 27.26 -7.26 -3.54
CA ILE A 77 25.80 -7.27 -3.33
C ILE A 77 25.46 -7.59 -1.88
N TYR A 78 26.37 -8.27 -1.17
CA TYR A 78 26.19 -8.66 0.21
C TYR A 78 27.50 -8.63 0.97
N GLN A 79 27.40 -8.36 2.25
CA GLN A 79 28.49 -8.43 3.22
C GLN A 79 27.91 -8.86 4.56
N VAL A 80 28.53 -9.82 5.24
CA VAL A 80 28.17 -10.14 6.63
C VAL A 80 29.21 -9.49 7.53
N ASP A 81 28.77 -8.75 8.54
CA ASP A 81 29.66 -8.17 9.55
C ASP A 81 29.02 -8.22 10.95
N THR A 82 29.86 -8.18 11.99
CA THR A 82 29.42 -8.23 13.38
C THR A 82 29.31 -6.81 13.95
N VAL A 83 28.07 -6.37 14.22
CA VAL A 83 27.81 -5.04 14.81
C VAL A 83 27.21 -5.21 16.20
N ASN A 84 27.88 -4.66 17.21
CA ASN A 84 27.45 -4.75 18.62
C ASN A 84 27.20 -6.20 19.09
N GLY A 85 28.01 -7.15 18.60
CA GLY A 85 27.90 -8.56 18.95
C GLY A 85 26.75 -9.31 18.29
N ARG A 86 26.13 -8.75 17.24
CA ARG A 86 25.13 -9.41 16.39
C ARG A 86 25.68 -9.55 14.98
N GLU A 87 25.45 -10.70 14.35
CA GLU A 87 25.78 -10.89 12.94
C GLU A 87 24.74 -10.18 12.07
N VAL A 88 25.20 -9.26 11.23
CA VAL A 88 24.37 -8.43 10.36
C VAL A 88 24.70 -8.74 8.90
N LEU A 89 23.72 -9.23 8.15
CA LEU A 89 23.80 -9.31 6.70
C LEU A 89 23.49 -7.93 6.11
N PHE A 90 24.49 -7.27 5.56
CA PHE A 90 24.38 -6.09 4.73
C PHE A 90 24.09 -6.49 3.29
N VAL A 91 23.05 -5.91 2.67
CA VAL A 91 22.71 -6.10 1.26
C VAL A 91 22.83 -4.75 0.53
N ASP A 92 23.29 -4.73 -0.71
CA ASP A 92 23.27 -3.56 -1.60
C ASP A 92 22.50 -3.89 -2.89
N PRO A 93 21.19 -3.59 -2.96
CA PRO A 93 20.39 -3.85 -4.14
C PRO A 93 20.69 -2.89 -5.30
N GLU A 94 21.26 -1.70 -5.06
CA GLU A 94 21.62 -0.76 -6.13
C GLU A 94 22.87 -1.25 -6.88
N ASN A 95 23.81 -1.87 -6.17
CA ASN A 95 25.05 -2.42 -6.72
C ASN A 95 24.86 -3.80 -7.39
N ALA A 96 23.69 -4.43 -7.22
CA ALA A 96 23.36 -5.72 -7.84
C ALA A 96 23.21 -5.67 -9.37
N GLY A 97 22.77 -4.52 -9.91
CA GLY A 97 22.33 -4.39 -11.29
C GLY A 97 21.14 -5.30 -11.64
N ASP A 98 20.54 -5.12 -12.82
CA ASP A 98 19.29 -5.80 -13.22
C ASP A 98 19.38 -7.34 -13.14
N ALA A 99 20.55 -7.90 -13.43
CA ALA A 99 20.76 -9.35 -13.49
C ALA A 99 20.74 -10.04 -12.12
N ARG A 100 21.19 -9.35 -11.06
CA ARG A 100 21.35 -9.93 -9.71
C ARG A 100 20.36 -9.33 -8.70
N GLN A 101 19.46 -8.47 -9.18
CA GLN A 101 18.27 -8.04 -8.47
C GLN A 101 17.51 -9.22 -7.84
N PRO A 102 17.15 -10.32 -8.54
CA PRO A 102 16.44 -11.44 -7.93
C PRO A 102 17.14 -12.05 -6.70
N ASP A 103 18.48 -12.06 -6.67
CA ASP A 103 19.27 -12.61 -5.56
C ASP A 103 19.28 -11.66 -4.36
N ALA A 104 19.42 -10.35 -4.60
CA ALA A 104 19.27 -9.32 -3.57
C ALA A 104 17.85 -9.37 -2.97
N LYS A 105 16.84 -9.54 -3.82
CA LYS A 105 15.43 -9.70 -3.42
C LYS A 105 15.21 -10.93 -2.54
N ALA A 106 15.78 -12.07 -2.92
CA ALA A 106 15.70 -13.30 -2.15
C ALA A 106 16.35 -13.17 -0.76
N SER A 107 17.50 -12.50 -0.70
CA SER A 107 18.27 -12.28 0.54
C SER A 107 17.53 -11.37 1.54
N ILE A 108 16.87 -10.31 1.04
CA ILE A 108 16.05 -9.42 1.87
C ILE A 108 14.83 -10.17 2.44
N ARG A 109 14.14 -10.97 1.61
CA ARG A 109 12.99 -11.77 2.03
C ARG A 109 13.36 -12.80 3.10
N ASP A 110 14.44 -13.55 2.85
CA ASP A 110 14.95 -14.55 3.79
C ASP A 110 15.39 -13.90 5.12
N GLY A 111 16.05 -12.74 5.02
CA GLY A 111 16.38 -11.91 6.17
C GLY A 111 15.18 -11.51 7.00
N LYS A 112 14.10 -11.07 6.35
CA LYS A 112 12.84 -10.69 7.00
C LYS A 112 12.19 -11.86 7.74
N GLU A 113 12.18 -13.05 7.13
CA GLU A 113 11.62 -14.27 7.73
C GLU A 113 12.42 -14.72 8.97
N LYS A 114 13.75 -14.62 8.94
CA LYS A 114 14.63 -15.10 10.03
C LYS A 114 14.73 -14.15 11.22
N THR A 115 14.72 -12.84 10.94
CA THR A 115 14.97 -11.81 11.96
C THR A 115 13.68 -11.33 12.66
N GLY A 116 12.52 -11.84 12.22
CA GLY A 116 11.21 -11.40 12.71
C GLY A 116 10.80 -10.02 12.18
N GLY A 117 11.54 -9.44 11.23
CA GLY A 117 11.25 -8.15 10.60
C GLY A 117 12.48 -7.28 10.39
N LEU A 118 12.38 -6.33 9.45
CA LEU A 118 13.41 -5.33 9.17
C LEU A 118 13.08 -4.02 9.90
N SER A 119 14.08 -3.40 10.55
CA SER A 119 13.96 -2.07 11.18
C SER A 119 13.41 -1.02 10.19
N PRO A 120 12.22 -0.45 10.41
CA PRO A 120 11.45 0.25 9.37
C PRO A 120 12.13 1.46 8.70
N SER A 121 12.93 2.23 9.45
CA SER A 121 13.57 3.44 8.93
C SER A 121 14.61 3.18 7.83
N LYS A 122 15.12 1.95 7.73
CA LYS A 122 16.08 1.57 6.68
C LYS A 122 15.40 0.82 5.53
N THR A 123 14.32 0.07 5.79
CA THR A 123 13.64 -0.80 4.83
C THR A 123 12.93 -0.07 3.69
N HIS A 124 12.45 1.13 3.96
CA HIS A 124 11.54 1.88 3.11
C HIS A 124 12.13 2.33 1.76
N PRO A 125 13.29 3.02 1.70
CA PRO A 125 13.97 3.35 0.42
C PRO A 125 14.31 2.11 -0.41
N LEU A 126 14.38 0.96 0.24
CA LEU A 126 14.86 -0.29 -0.34
C LEU A 126 13.73 -1.10 -0.95
N ILE A 127 12.53 -1.05 -0.35
CA ILE A 127 11.31 -1.52 -1.01
C ILE A 127 11.03 -0.64 -2.24
N ALA A 128 11.24 0.68 -2.13
CA ALA A 128 11.15 1.58 -3.29
C ALA A 128 12.15 1.22 -4.40
N ALA A 129 13.41 0.91 -4.05
CA ALA A 129 14.41 0.43 -5.00
C ALA A 129 14.07 -0.95 -5.58
N TYR A 130 13.49 -1.85 -4.77
CA TYR A 130 13.12 -3.23 -5.14
C TYR A 130 12.09 -3.29 -6.27
N HIS A 131 11.16 -2.35 -6.36
CA HIS A 131 10.07 -2.37 -7.34
C HIS A 131 10.30 -1.44 -8.55
N GLY A 132 11.54 -1.00 -8.78
CA GLY A 132 12.02 -0.38 -10.03
C GLY A 132 11.57 1.07 -10.26
N THR A 133 10.31 1.39 -9.97
CA THR A 133 9.75 2.75 -10.15
C THR A 133 9.69 3.55 -8.85
N GLY A 134 9.96 2.93 -7.70
CA GLY A 134 9.81 3.59 -6.40
C GLY A 134 10.80 4.73 -6.20
N LYS A 135 12.03 4.63 -6.72
CA LYS A 135 13.02 5.71 -6.70
C LYS A 135 12.54 6.92 -7.50
N GLU A 136 12.13 6.70 -8.75
CA GLU A 136 11.58 7.76 -9.62
C GLU A 136 10.35 8.43 -9.00
N TYR A 137 9.48 7.63 -8.35
CA TYR A 137 8.33 8.16 -7.63
C TYR A 137 8.75 9.05 -6.45
N MET A 138 9.69 8.62 -5.60
CA MET A 138 10.19 9.43 -4.49
C MET A 138 10.89 10.70 -4.96
N ASP A 139 11.73 10.59 -5.99
CA ASP A 139 12.44 11.72 -6.59
C ASP A 139 11.43 12.74 -7.13
N SER A 140 10.34 12.28 -7.76
CA SER A 140 9.27 13.17 -8.26
C SER A 140 8.54 13.93 -7.15
N LEU A 141 8.32 13.28 -6.00
CA LEU A 141 7.73 13.93 -4.83
C LEU A 141 8.70 14.97 -4.26
N GLU A 142 9.96 14.60 -4.07
CA GLU A 142 10.98 15.49 -3.54
C GLU A 142 11.17 16.72 -4.43
N GLU A 143 11.39 16.53 -5.74
CA GLU A 143 11.54 17.61 -6.72
C GLU A 143 10.34 18.59 -6.68
N PHE A 144 9.14 18.06 -6.50
CA PHE A 144 7.98 18.92 -6.37
C PHE A 144 7.96 19.67 -5.04
N TYR A 145 8.13 19.01 -3.90
CA TYR A 145 7.84 19.60 -2.58
C TYR A 145 9.01 20.37 -1.94
N GLU A 146 10.28 20.08 -2.27
CA GLU A 146 11.51 20.58 -1.58
C GLU A 146 11.59 22.10 -1.41
N HIS A 147 10.94 22.87 -2.28
CA HIS A 147 10.93 24.34 -2.22
C HIS A 147 9.52 24.95 -2.13
N LYS A 148 8.50 24.11 -2.05
CA LYS A 148 7.08 24.55 -2.01
C LYS A 148 6.50 24.44 -0.60
N VAL A 149 7.03 23.55 0.23
CA VAL A 149 6.59 23.34 1.62
C VAL A 149 7.79 23.31 2.57
N PRO A 150 7.61 23.45 3.89
CA PRO A 150 8.72 23.34 4.84
C PRO A 150 9.37 21.96 4.80
N ALA A 151 10.70 21.90 4.96
CA ALA A 151 11.50 20.66 4.87
C ALA A 151 10.94 19.50 5.70
N ARG A 152 10.48 19.77 6.94
CA ARG A 152 9.87 18.74 7.80
C ARG A 152 8.68 18.02 7.15
N PHE A 153 7.88 18.71 6.33
CA PHE A 153 6.74 18.09 5.64
C PHE A 153 7.20 17.29 4.42
N VAL A 154 8.30 17.68 3.79
CA VAL A 154 8.93 16.89 2.71
C VAL A 154 9.39 15.54 3.28
N GLU A 155 10.05 15.56 4.43
CA GLU A 155 10.45 14.34 5.14
C GLU A 155 9.24 13.47 5.52
N MET A 156 8.17 14.06 6.06
CA MET A 156 6.93 13.34 6.36
C MET A 156 6.29 12.74 5.11
N ILE A 157 6.25 13.48 3.99
CA ILE A 157 5.70 12.98 2.72
C ILE A 157 6.52 11.80 2.21
N LYS A 158 7.86 11.88 2.28
CA LYS A 158 8.75 10.78 1.88
C LYS A 158 8.50 9.54 2.74
N ASP A 159 8.51 9.67 4.07
CA ASP A 159 8.24 8.55 4.98
C ASP A 159 6.85 7.94 4.74
N ALA A 160 5.81 8.77 4.52
CA ALA A 160 4.46 8.33 4.20
C ALA A 160 4.36 7.60 2.85
N ALA A 161 5.03 8.14 1.83
CA ALA A 161 5.02 7.58 0.48
C ALA A 161 5.71 6.22 0.46
N LEU A 162 6.81 6.07 1.19
CA LEU A 162 7.50 4.81 1.34
C LEU A 162 6.63 3.77 2.06
N LEU A 163 5.89 4.18 3.09
CA LEU A 163 4.94 3.32 3.77
C LEU A 163 3.82 2.85 2.83
N ARG A 164 3.19 3.76 2.07
CA ARG A 164 2.18 3.38 1.07
C ARG A 164 2.75 2.41 0.04
N TYR A 165 3.97 2.68 -0.44
CA TYR A 165 4.62 1.82 -1.41
C TYR A 165 4.90 0.42 -0.83
N ALA A 166 5.34 0.36 0.43
CA ALA A 166 5.49 -0.91 1.14
C ALA A 166 4.15 -1.63 1.35
N GLU A 167 3.06 -0.93 1.69
CA GLU A 167 1.71 -1.51 1.78
C GLU A 167 1.22 -2.05 0.43
N ALA A 168 1.61 -1.44 -0.69
CA ALA A 168 1.17 -1.82 -2.03
C ALA A 168 1.87 -3.09 -2.54
N TYR A 169 3.17 -3.22 -2.25
CA TYR A 169 4.02 -4.23 -2.90
C TYR A 169 4.62 -5.27 -1.96
N ASP A 170 4.66 -4.99 -0.66
CA ASP A 170 5.16 -5.92 0.34
C ASP A 170 3.92 -6.48 1.07
N ASN A 171 3.86 -7.81 1.26
CA ASN A 171 2.77 -8.48 2.01
C ASN A 171 2.91 -8.16 3.51
N LEU A 172 2.82 -6.88 3.86
CA LEU A 172 2.95 -6.41 5.23
C LEU A 172 1.78 -6.90 6.05
N SER A 173 2.07 -7.36 7.27
CA SER A 173 1.01 -7.60 8.22
C SER A 173 0.38 -6.26 8.64
N LEU A 174 -0.87 -6.31 9.10
CA LEU A 174 -1.55 -5.14 9.66
C LEU A 174 -0.81 -4.55 10.86
N LEU A 175 -0.12 -5.39 11.64
CA LEU A 175 0.71 -4.96 12.76
C LEU A 175 1.93 -4.15 12.27
N ASP A 176 2.62 -4.62 11.23
CA ASP A 176 3.76 -3.88 10.64
C ASP A 176 3.34 -2.51 10.13
N VAL A 177 2.17 -2.44 9.47
CA VAL A 177 1.61 -1.18 8.98
C VAL A 177 1.31 -0.24 10.14
N ARG A 178 0.73 -0.76 11.22
CA ARG A 178 0.38 0.02 12.41
C ARG A 178 1.62 0.54 13.13
N GLU A 179 2.59 -0.32 13.42
CA GLU A 179 3.86 0.07 14.06
C GLU A 179 4.56 1.15 13.25
N ARG A 180 4.56 1.06 11.92
CA ARG A 180 5.13 2.08 11.04
C ARG A 180 4.36 3.39 11.04
N LYS A 181 3.03 3.36 11.10
CA LYS A 181 2.22 4.58 11.29
C LYS A 181 2.48 5.20 12.66
N GLU A 182 2.69 4.39 13.69
CA GLU A 182 3.05 4.86 15.03
C GLU A 182 4.44 5.51 15.05
N GLU A 183 5.44 5.00 14.32
CA GLU A 183 6.75 5.65 14.20
C GLU A 183 6.70 7.05 13.59
N MET A 184 5.75 7.30 12.68
CA MET A 184 5.56 8.63 12.08
C MET A 184 5.14 9.68 13.12
N THR A 185 4.61 9.28 14.28
CA THR A 185 4.27 10.21 15.37
C THR A 185 5.49 10.95 15.93
N LYS A 186 6.72 10.53 15.61
CA LYS A 186 7.96 11.30 15.87
C LYS A 186 7.90 12.73 15.31
N TYR A 187 7.08 12.95 14.29
CA TYR A 187 6.86 14.24 13.65
C TYR A 187 5.66 15.03 14.21
N GLY A 188 4.89 14.46 15.14
CA GLY A 188 3.63 14.99 15.67
C GLY A 188 2.38 14.44 14.97
N ASP A 189 1.21 14.86 15.44
CA ASP A 189 -0.10 14.38 14.94
C ASP A 189 -0.31 14.66 13.45
N GLU A 190 0.30 15.74 12.93
CA GLU A 190 0.26 16.11 11.51
C GLU A 190 0.78 14.98 10.60
N ALA A 191 1.66 14.12 11.10
CA ALA A 191 2.22 13.01 10.35
C ALA A 191 1.17 11.96 9.99
N LEU A 192 0.16 11.76 10.86
CA LEU A 192 -0.95 10.85 10.59
C LEU A 192 -1.83 11.40 9.47
N HIS A 193 -2.03 12.72 9.42
CA HIS A 193 -2.74 13.36 8.31
C HIS A 193 -1.95 13.25 6.99
N VAL A 194 -0.63 13.47 7.02
CA VAL A 194 0.24 13.26 5.85
C VAL A 194 0.18 11.81 5.39
N ALA A 195 0.23 10.84 6.30
CA ALA A 195 0.08 9.42 5.96
C ALA A 195 -1.26 9.15 5.26
N SER A 196 -2.38 9.66 5.81
CA SER A 196 -3.69 9.54 5.18
C SER A 196 -3.72 10.17 3.79
N PHE A 197 -3.22 11.40 3.62
CA PHE A 197 -3.19 12.06 2.32
C PHE A 197 -2.34 11.31 1.30
N CYS A 198 -1.21 10.75 1.75
CA CYS A 198 -0.32 9.99 0.90
C CYS A 198 -0.95 8.65 0.47
N SER A 199 -1.52 7.89 1.40
CA SER A 199 -2.28 6.66 1.11
C SER A 199 -3.39 6.89 0.09
N SER A 200 -4.01 8.08 0.08
CA SER A 200 -5.06 8.46 -0.86
C SER A 200 -4.58 8.91 -2.25
N GLY A 201 -3.27 9.14 -2.41
CA GLY A 201 -2.69 9.66 -3.66
C GLY A 201 -2.78 11.17 -3.83
N PHE A 202 -3.07 11.92 -2.77
CA PHE A 202 -3.19 13.37 -2.87
C PHE A 202 -1.86 14.10 -3.15
N PHE A 203 -0.73 13.48 -2.76
CA PHE A 203 0.60 14.04 -3.03
C PHE A 203 1.20 13.63 -4.38
N ASP A 204 0.63 12.59 -5.01
CA ASP A 204 1.12 11.99 -6.26
C ASP A 204 1.18 13.00 -7.40
N TYR A 205 1.81 12.59 -8.50
CA TYR A 205 1.73 13.33 -9.75
C TYR A 205 0.25 13.55 -10.13
N ASP A 206 -0.11 14.79 -10.44
CA ASP A 206 -1.50 15.21 -10.67
C ASP A 206 -2.48 14.97 -9.50
N GLY A 207 -1.96 14.71 -8.30
CA GLY A 207 -2.70 14.74 -7.05
C GLY A 207 -3.20 16.15 -6.71
N ILE A 208 -4.12 16.24 -5.75
CA ILE A 208 -4.85 17.48 -5.47
C ILE A 208 -3.92 18.62 -5.04
N PHE A 209 -2.84 18.34 -4.28
CA PHE A 209 -1.89 19.36 -3.87
C PHE A 209 -1.11 19.93 -5.06
N GLN A 210 -0.70 19.07 -6.00
CA GLN A 210 -0.03 19.51 -7.23
C GLN A 210 -0.99 20.28 -8.15
N LYS A 211 -2.24 19.82 -8.29
CA LYS A 211 -3.29 20.52 -9.04
C LYS A 211 -3.56 21.91 -8.47
N LYS A 212 -3.75 22.04 -7.15
CA LYS A 212 -3.98 23.34 -6.50
C LYS A 212 -2.77 24.26 -6.61
N TYR A 213 -1.54 23.74 -6.58
CA TYR A 213 -0.36 24.56 -6.89
C TYR A 213 -0.42 25.13 -8.32
N ARG A 214 -0.73 24.30 -9.32
CA ARG A 214 -0.84 24.77 -10.72
C ARG A 214 -1.97 25.77 -10.88
N GLU A 215 -3.16 25.47 -10.37
CA GLU A 215 -4.33 26.33 -10.45
C GLU A 215 -4.10 27.68 -9.78
N ARG A 216 -3.53 27.69 -8.58
CA ARG A 216 -3.49 28.89 -7.74
C ARG A 216 -2.21 29.70 -7.91
N VAL A 217 -1.06 29.03 -8.08
CA VAL A 217 0.26 29.69 -8.16
C VAL A 217 0.70 29.90 -9.61
N LEU A 218 0.60 28.88 -10.47
CA LEU A 218 1.07 29.00 -11.86
C LEU A 218 0.06 29.73 -12.75
N ASN A 219 -1.22 29.38 -12.60
CA ASN A 219 -2.33 29.92 -13.42
C ASN A 219 -3.15 30.97 -12.67
N GLY A 220 -2.96 31.10 -11.36
CA GLY A 220 -3.73 31.97 -10.49
C GLY A 220 -2.93 33.18 -10.00
N SER A 221 -3.34 33.72 -8.85
CA SER A 221 -2.74 34.92 -8.25
C SER A 221 -1.99 34.65 -6.95
N ASP A 222 -1.96 33.40 -6.49
CA ASP A 222 -1.31 33.05 -5.23
C ASP A 222 0.21 33.01 -5.41
N THR A 223 0.93 33.45 -4.37
CA THR A 223 2.38 33.28 -4.30
C THR A 223 2.75 31.87 -3.82
N LYS A 224 4.03 31.51 -3.93
CA LYS A 224 4.55 30.29 -3.30
C LYS A 224 4.35 30.29 -1.78
N ASP A 225 4.42 31.45 -1.13
CA ASP A 225 4.21 31.57 0.31
C ASP A 225 2.73 31.37 0.67
N ASN A 226 1.79 31.90 -0.12
CA ASN A 226 0.36 31.63 0.05
C ASN A 226 0.07 30.13 -0.05
N TYR A 227 0.67 29.44 -1.02
CA TYR A 227 0.56 28.00 -1.15
C TYR A 227 1.12 27.27 0.07
N ARG A 228 2.32 27.67 0.54
CA ARG A 228 2.96 27.08 1.72
C ARG A 228 2.08 27.20 2.95
N ASP A 229 1.52 28.38 3.22
CA ASP A 229 0.69 28.61 4.38
C ASP A 229 -0.64 27.83 4.31
N ALA A 230 -1.25 27.79 3.13
CA ALA A 230 -2.45 27.01 2.90
C ALA A 230 -2.20 25.51 3.08
N PHE A 231 -1.10 24.99 2.51
CA PHE A 231 -0.67 23.61 2.69
C PHE A 231 -0.55 23.25 4.17
N ILE A 232 0.19 24.05 4.95
CA ILE A 232 0.39 23.81 6.39
C ILE A 232 -0.95 23.80 7.14
N ARG A 233 -1.85 24.74 6.82
CA ARG A 233 -3.19 24.78 7.43
C ARG A 233 -3.98 23.53 7.12
N ILE A 234 -4.01 23.10 5.86
CA ILE A 234 -4.74 21.89 5.42
C ILE A 234 -4.22 20.65 6.14
N ILE A 235 -2.90 20.44 6.18
CA ILE A 235 -2.31 19.29 6.87
C ILE A 235 -2.64 19.30 8.37
N ARG A 236 -2.85 20.46 8.98
CA ARG A 236 -3.15 20.60 10.42
C ARG A 236 -4.62 20.42 10.80
N THR A 237 -5.55 20.64 9.89
CA THR A 237 -6.99 20.56 10.21
C THR A 237 -7.41 19.10 10.38
N ALA A 238 -7.53 18.36 9.28
CA ALA A 238 -7.86 16.95 9.23
C ALA A 238 -7.73 16.45 7.78
N PRO A 239 -7.61 15.14 7.53
CA PRO A 239 -7.73 14.61 6.20
C PRO A 239 -9.19 14.61 5.74
N PHE A 240 -9.46 15.13 4.54
CA PHE A 240 -10.75 15.05 3.84
C PHE A 240 -10.92 13.69 3.12
N VAL A 241 -10.39 12.63 3.73
CA VAL A 241 -10.56 11.24 3.32
C VAL A 241 -10.92 10.37 4.51
N GLU A 242 -11.86 9.45 4.34
CA GLU A 242 -12.26 8.42 5.29
C GLU A 242 -11.82 7.04 4.80
N PHE A 243 -11.17 6.26 5.66
CA PHE A 243 -10.71 4.91 5.32
C PHE A 243 -11.61 3.89 6.01
N VAL A 244 -12.24 3.03 5.20
CA VAL A 244 -13.03 1.91 5.69
C VAL A 244 -12.09 0.87 6.29
N LYS A 245 -12.33 0.54 7.55
CA LYS A 245 -11.60 -0.49 8.29
C LYS A 245 -12.24 -1.85 8.02
N SER A 246 -11.43 -2.89 7.89
CA SER A 246 -11.95 -4.26 7.79
C SER A 246 -12.36 -4.80 9.16
N ASP A 247 -13.36 -5.67 9.18
CA ASP A 247 -13.93 -6.23 10.41
C ASP A 247 -12.91 -7.07 11.21
N HIS A 248 -11.84 -7.52 10.56
CA HIS A 248 -10.71 -8.23 11.19
C HIS A 248 -9.74 -7.33 11.96
N GLN A 249 -9.90 -6.00 11.91
CA GLN A 249 -8.98 -5.08 12.60
C GLN A 249 -9.27 -4.88 14.09
N GLU A 250 -10.31 -5.52 14.67
CA GLU A 250 -10.80 -5.31 16.05
C GLU A 250 -10.90 -3.81 16.45
N ALA A 251 -10.94 -2.92 15.45
CA ALA A 251 -10.72 -1.50 15.61
C ALA A 251 -12.04 -0.75 15.51
N TYR A 252 -12.76 -0.73 16.63
CA TYR A 252 -13.64 0.37 17.02
C TYR A 252 -14.62 0.87 15.93
N TYR A 253 -15.70 0.11 15.71
CA TYR A 253 -16.97 0.81 15.59
C TYR A 253 -17.34 1.24 17.01
N ILE A 254 -17.33 2.56 17.26
CA ILE A 254 -17.38 3.15 18.61
C ILE A 254 -18.76 2.89 19.25
N ASP A 255 -19.75 2.64 18.41
CA ASP A 255 -21.11 2.33 18.78
C ASP A 255 -21.48 0.95 18.24
N GLY A 256 -21.56 -0.04 19.14
CA GLY A 256 -21.89 -1.43 18.78
C GLY A 256 -23.30 -1.61 18.20
N ASP A 257 -24.10 -0.54 18.20
CA ASP A 257 -25.47 -0.52 17.68
C ASP A 257 -25.57 0.04 16.24
N LEU A 258 -24.48 0.58 15.68
CA LEU A 258 -24.47 1.12 14.32
C LEU A 258 -23.81 0.15 13.32
N GLU A 259 -24.50 -0.07 12.20
CA GLU A 259 -23.94 -0.75 11.04
C GLU A 259 -22.68 -0.01 10.54
N PRO A 260 -21.59 -0.71 10.19
CA PRO A 260 -20.33 -0.13 9.73
C PRO A 260 -20.43 1.04 8.74
N TYR A 261 -21.28 0.89 7.73
CA TYR A 261 -21.46 1.90 6.68
C TYR A 261 -22.12 3.20 7.19
N LYS A 262 -22.92 3.13 8.26
CA LYS A 262 -23.53 4.32 8.88
C LYS A 262 -22.50 5.13 9.64
N GLN A 263 -21.57 4.47 10.34
CA GLN A 263 -20.48 5.17 11.00
C GLN A 263 -19.57 5.86 9.97
N VAL A 264 -19.20 5.16 8.89
CA VAL A 264 -18.40 5.74 7.79
C VAL A 264 -19.14 6.93 7.16
N TYR A 265 -20.46 6.82 6.96
CA TYR A 265 -21.32 7.94 6.53
C TYR A 265 -21.25 9.13 7.49
N ASP A 266 -21.45 8.91 8.79
CA ASP A 266 -21.46 9.98 9.79
C ASP A 266 -20.09 10.68 9.92
N ASP A 267 -18.99 9.91 9.83
CA ASP A 267 -17.63 10.43 9.85
C ASP A 267 -17.32 11.27 8.59
N ALA A 268 -17.72 10.78 7.41
CA ALA A 268 -17.58 11.52 6.15
C ALA A 268 -18.45 12.79 6.12
N LEU A 269 -19.68 12.71 6.62
CA LEU A 269 -20.60 13.86 6.71
C LEU A 269 -20.07 14.92 7.69
N ARG A 270 -19.45 14.49 8.80
CA ARG A 270 -18.77 15.41 9.72
C ARG A 270 -17.65 16.13 9.01
N LYS A 271 -16.80 15.42 8.26
CA LYS A 271 -15.73 16.02 7.46
C LYS A 271 -16.28 17.00 6.42
N ALA A 272 -17.39 16.68 5.76
CA ALA A 272 -18.05 17.55 4.79
C ALA A 272 -18.51 18.88 5.39
N ARG A 273 -19.11 18.84 6.58
CA ARG A 273 -19.57 20.05 7.29
C ARG A 273 -18.44 21.01 7.69
N HIS A 274 -17.21 20.51 7.75
CA HIS A 274 -16.02 21.29 8.07
C HIS A 274 -15.16 21.58 6.82
N ILE A 275 -15.68 21.39 5.59
CA ILE A 275 -14.90 21.60 4.37
C ILE A 275 -14.47 23.07 4.20
N ASP A 276 -15.29 24.01 4.67
CA ASP A 276 -14.99 25.45 4.63
C ASP A 276 -13.84 25.86 5.57
N GLU A 277 -13.44 24.99 6.50
CA GLU A 277 -12.31 25.27 7.40
C GLU A 277 -10.95 25.10 6.71
N TYR A 278 -10.93 24.41 5.56
CA TYR A 278 -9.72 24.24 4.76
C TYR A 278 -9.34 25.53 4.04
N ALA A 279 -8.03 25.70 3.81
CA ALA A 279 -7.52 26.89 3.13
C ALA A 279 -7.87 26.95 1.63
N TRP A 280 -8.28 25.82 1.05
CA TRP A 280 -8.72 25.71 -0.34
C TRP A 280 -10.07 24.99 -0.39
N ASN A 281 -10.86 25.32 -1.42
CA ASN A 281 -12.04 24.55 -1.76
C ASN A 281 -11.59 23.25 -2.43
N PHE A 282 -11.97 22.14 -1.82
CA PHE A 282 -11.76 20.80 -2.37
C PHE A 282 -13.03 20.35 -3.07
N GLU A 283 -12.88 19.84 -4.28
CA GLU A 283 -14.00 19.41 -5.14
C GLU A 283 -14.68 18.12 -4.66
N TYR A 284 -14.04 17.39 -3.73
CA TYR A 284 -14.60 16.16 -3.21
C TYR A 284 -14.03 15.79 -1.85
N ILE A 285 -14.82 15.02 -1.11
CA ILE A 285 -14.37 14.14 -0.02
C ILE A 285 -14.30 12.72 -0.55
N GLN A 286 -13.38 11.94 -0.01
CA GLN A 286 -13.12 10.57 -0.45
C GLN A 286 -13.41 9.57 0.67
N ILE A 287 -14.12 8.48 0.36
CA ILE A 287 -14.24 7.30 1.21
C ILE A 287 -13.57 6.15 0.48
N ARG A 288 -12.64 5.47 1.15
CA ARG A 288 -11.80 4.45 0.51
C ARG A 288 -11.80 3.16 1.31
N GLY A 289 -12.09 2.05 0.63
CA GLY A 289 -11.94 0.70 1.19
C GLY A 289 -10.94 -0.11 0.37
N THR A 290 -9.92 -0.64 1.04
CA THR A 290 -8.91 -1.51 0.43
C THR A 290 -9.33 -2.99 0.53
N GLY A 291 -9.32 -3.69 -0.60
CA GLY A 291 -9.59 -5.11 -0.66
C GLY A 291 -11.07 -5.51 -0.53
N HIS A 292 -11.37 -6.76 -0.89
CA HIS A 292 -12.74 -7.26 -1.04
C HIS A 292 -13.59 -7.16 0.22
N ASP A 293 -12.99 -7.26 1.41
CA ASP A 293 -13.73 -7.24 2.67
C ASP A 293 -14.30 -5.87 3.03
N THR A 294 -13.68 -4.78 2.54
CA THR A 294 -14.13 -3.41 2.84
C THR A 294 -15.02 -2.83 1.74
N HIS A 295 -14.96 -3.38 0.52
CA HIS A 295 -15.75 -2.92 -0.62
C HIS A 295 -17.27 -2.90 -0.35
N PRO A 296 -17.89 -3.91 0.31
CA PRO A 296 -19.31 -3.86 0.64
C PRO A 296 -19.68 -2.64 1.49
N THR A 297 -18.87 -2.29 2.48
CA THR A 297 -19.11 -1.12 3.34
C THR A 297 -19.04 0.19 2.55
N VAL A 298 -18.10 0.33 1.61
CA VAL A 298 -18.05 1.49 0.71
C VAL A 298 -19.31 1.58 -0.16
N ARG A 299 -19.75 0.46 -0.77
CA ARG A 299 -20.97 0.42 -1.60
C ARG A 299 -22.21 0.78 -0.79
N ASN A 300 -22.35 0.22 0.40
CA ASN A 300 -23.48 0.50 1.28
C ASN A 300 -23.48 1.95 1.75
N THR A 301 -22.29 2.52 2.03
CA THR A 301 -22.15 3.95 2.37
C THR A 301 -22.60 4.83 1.21
N CYS A 302 -22.16 4.54 -0.02
CA CYS A 302 -22.57 5.24 -1.24
C CYS A 302 -24.10 5.17 -1.46
N GLN A 303 -24.69 3.97 -1.32
CA GLN A 303 -26.14 3.80 -1.40
C GLN A 303 -26.88 4.61 -0.33
N TYR A 304 -26.33 4.65 0.88
CA TYR A 304 -26.92 5.38 1.99
C TYR A 304 -26.89 6.89 1.73
N PHE A 305 -25.77 7.43 1.23
CA PHE A 305 -25.68 8.82 0.77
C PHE A 305 -26.74 9.13 -0.29
N ASN A 306 -26.84 8.32 -1.36
CA ASN A 306 -27.82 8.52 -2.43
C ASN A 306 -29.28 8.43 -1.98
N THR A 307 -29.55 7.73 -0.86
CA THR A 307 -30.91 7.62 -0.30
C THR A 307 -31.28 8.84 0.56
N HIS A 308 -30.29 9.55 1.09
CA HIS A 308 -30.52 10.69 2.01
C HIS A 308 -30.24 12.04 1.36
N HIS A 309 -29.55 12.06 0.22
CA HIS A 309 -29.10 13.27 -0.49
C HIS A 309 -29.37 13.13 -1.99
N ASP A 310 -30.59 13.46 -2.42
CA ASP A 310 -31.06 13.27 -3.81
C ASP A 310 -30.26 14.05 -4.86
N SER A 311 -29.55 15.10 -4.46
CA SER A 311 -28.77 15.99 -5.33
C SER A 311 -27.26 15.75 -5.27
N LEU A 312 -26.80 14.73 -4.55
CA LEU A 312 -25.38 14.49 -4.32
C LEU A 312 -24.65 14.18 -5.64
N ASP A 313 -23.70 15.03 -6.01
CA ASP A 313 -22.76 14.70 -7.09
C ASP A 313 -21.71 13.74 -6.54
N CYS A 314 -21.65 12.54 -7.09
CA CYS A 314 -20.76 11.51 -6.60
C CYS A 314 -20.31 10.51 -7.67
N LEU A 315 -19.18 9.88 -7.38
CA LEU A 315 -18.54 8.88 -8.22
C LEU A 315 -18.10 7.70 -7.36
N LEU A 316 -18.39 6.48 -7.83
CA LEU A 316 -17.92 5.25 -7.24
C LEU A 316 -17.07 4.49 -8.27
N GLU A 317 -15.78 4.34 -8.01
CA GLU A 317 -14.85 3.71 -8.95
C GLU A 317 -13.82 2.80 -8.28
N MET A 318 -13.30 1.86 -9.07
CA MET A 318 -12.21 0.98 -8.66
C MET A 318 -10.87 1.63 -9.04
N GLU A 319 -10.00 1.81 -8.05
CA GLU A 319 -8.63 2.30 -8.23
C GLU A 319 -7.67 1.24 -7.72
N GLU A 320 -6.99 0.54 -8.64
CA GLU A 320 -6.11 -0.59 -8.31
C GLU A 320 -6.86 -1.66 -7.48
N ARG A 321 -6.60 -1.73 -6.16
CA ARG A 321 -7.22 -2.65 -5.20
C ARG A 321 -8.29 -1.98 -4.31
N ASP A 322 -8.45 -0.68 -4.45
CA ASP A 322 -9.33 0.13 -3.63
C ASP A 322 -10.66 0.38 -4.35
N LEU A 323 -11.76 0.29 -3.60
CA LEU A 323 -13.03 0.86 -4.03
C LEU A 323 -13.16 2.25 -3.42
N VAL A 324 -13.34 3.24 -4.27
CA VAL A 324 -13.28 4.66 -3.93
C VAL A 324 -14.60 5.32 -4.24
N PHE A 325 -15.20 5.91 -3.21
CA PHE A 325 -16.38 6.76 -3.33
C PHE A 325 -15.97 8.21 -3.12
N ARG A 326 -16.16 9.05 -4.14
CA ARG A 326 -15.94 10.49 -4.10
C ARG A 326 -17.28 11.20 -4.16
N PHE A 327 -17.46 12.25 -3.37
CA PHE A 327 -18.65 13.09 -3.44
C PHE A 327 -18.30 14.56 -3.24
N ASP A 328 -19.02 15.44 -3.93
CA ASP A 328 -18.89 16.89 -3.77
C ASP A 328 -19.57 17.32 -2.46
N PRO A 329 -18.82 17.83 -1.46
CA PRO A 329 -19.40 18.26 -0.20
C PRO A 329 -20.37 19.44 -0.33
N ASP A 330 -20.29 20.23 -1.41
CA ASP A 330 -21.19 21.38 -1.64
C ASP A 330 -22.60 20.95 -2.11
N THR A 331 -22.78 19.67 -2.45
CA THR A 331 -24.05 19.11 -2.95
C THR A 331 -24.86 18.33 -1.91
N LEU A 332 -24.39 18.34 -0.64
CA LEU A 332 -25.02 17.71 0.53
C LEU A 332 -26.13 18.53 1.19
#